data_AF-A0A089K8T9-F1
#
_entry.id   AF-A0A089K8T9-F1
#
_cell.length_a   1.000
_cell.length_b   1.000
_cell.length_c   1.000
_cell.angle_alpha   90.00
_cell.angle_beta   90.00
_cell.angle_gamma   90.00
#
_symmetry.space_group_name_H-M   'P 1'
#
loop_
_entity.id
_entity.type
_entity.pdbx_description
1 polymer ?
#
loop_
_entity_poly.entity_id
_entity_poly.type
_entity_poly.pdbx_seq_one_letter_code
_entity_poly.pdbx_strand_id
1 'polypeptide(L)' 'MNWNLLLLFFLLFVLFLKTPGILKLHSVRDAAAFYGTWTLSVMVTLADWADWPQLRPLDWVRSVMELMS' A
#
# COMPACT_ATOMS: atom_id res chain seq x y z
N MET A 1 10.87 8.82 -14.01
CA MET A 1 11.56 7.63 -13.43
C MET A 1 10.46 6.73 -12.88
N ASN A 2 10.42 5.45 -13.24
CA ASN A 2 9.27 4.59 -12.96
C ASN A 2 9.31 4.11 -11.49
N TRP A 3 9.04 5.03 -10.56
CA TRP A 3 9.11 4.81 -9.11
C TRP A 3 8.21 3.67 -8.64
N ASN A 4 7.10 3.44 -9.33
CA ASN A 4 6.17 2.34 -9.05
C ASN A 4 6.80 0.97 -9.26
N LEU A 5 7.63 0.82 -10.30
CA LEU A 5 8.39 -0.42 -10.52
C LEU A 5 9.37 -0.68 -9.38
N LEU A 6 10.06 0.36 -8.91
CA LEU A 6 11.01 0.26 -7.81
C LEU A 6 10.30 -0.09 -6.49
N LEU A 7 9.15 0.52 -6.22
CA LEU A 7 8.29 0.21 -5.07
C LEU A 7 7.75 -1.23 -5.11
N LEU A 8 7.30 -1.71 -6.27
CA LEU A 8 6.86 -3.10 -6.44
C LEU A 8 8.00 -4.10 -6.19
N PHE A 9 9.20 -3.82 -6.71
CA PHE A 9 10.38 -4.63 -6.42
C PHE A 9 10.71 -4.66 -4.93
N PHE A 10 10.64 -3.51 -4.26
CA PHE A 10 10.85 -3.42 -2.82
C PHE A 10 9.80 -4.21 -2.04
N LEU A 11 8.51 -4.11 -2.41
CA LEU A 11 7.42 -4.86 -1.78
C LEU A 11 7.60 -6.39 -1.93
N LEU A 12 8.06 -6.86 -3.09
CA LEU A 12 8.39 -8.28 -3.31
C LEU A 12 9.58 -8.71 -2.44
N PHE A 13 10.61 -7.86 -2.35
CA PHE A 13 11.78 -8.14 -1.53
C PHE A 13 11.42 -8.24 -0.03
N VAL A 14 10.61 -7.31 0.46
CA VAL A 14 10.10 -7.32 1.85
C VAL A 14 9.25 -8.56 2.11
N LEU A 15 8.38 -8.96 1.18
CA LEU A 15 7.61 -10.20 1.29
C LEU A 15 8.56 -11.39 1.47
N PHE A 16 9.55 -11.55 0.60
CA PHE A 16 10.48 -12.67 0.63
C PHE A 16 11.30 -12.73 1.93
N LEU A 17 11.79 -11.58 2.41
CA LEU A 17 12.56 -11.48 3.65
C LEU A 17 11.73 -11.77 4.91
N LYS A 18 10.50 -11.25 4.98
CA LYS A 18 9.66 -11.38 6.19
C LYS A 18 8.89 -12.69 6.26
N THR A 19 8.57 -13.33 5.14
CA THR A 19 7.84 -14.61 5.09
C THR A 19 8.43 -15.68 6.04
N PRO A 20 9.75 -15.98 6.03
CA PRO A 20 10.31 -17.00 6.94
C PRO A 20 10.23 -16.61 8.42
N GLY A 21 10.32 -15.32 8.74
CA GLY A 21 10.14 -14.82 10.10
C GLY A 21 8.71 -14.97 10.60
N ILE A 22 7.74 -14.66 9.74
CA ILE A 22 6.31 -14.76 10.05
C ILE A 22 5.86 -16.22 10.23
N LEU A 23 6.37 -17.12 9.37
CA LEU A 23 6.16 -18.57 9.56
C LEU A 23 6.73 -19.07 10.89
N LYS A 24 7.90 -18.55 11.31
CA LYS A 24 8.50 -18.91 12.60
C LYS A 24 7.76 -18.36 13.82
N LEU A 25 7.15 -17.18 13.69
CA LEU A 25 6.46 -16.51 14.80
C LEU A 25 5.15 -17.21 15.21
N HIS A 26 4.58 -18.08 14.36
CA HIS A 26 3.34 -18.86 14.62
C HIS A 26 2.14 -18.01 15.13
N SER A 27 2.24 -16.68 15.00
CA SER A 27 1.27 -15.71 15.47
C SER A 27 0.38 -15.31 14.30
N VAL A 28 -0.84 -15.85 14.29
CA VAL A 28 -1.84 -15.59 13.25
C VAL A 28 -2.17 -14.09 13.17
N ARG A 29 -2.13 -13.38 14.30
CA ARG A 29 -2.39 -11.93 14.36
C ARG A 29 -1.32 -11.13 13.64
N ASP A 30 -0.05 -11.45 13.88
CA ASP A 30 1.06 -10.72 13.26
C ASP A 30 1.17 -11.04 11.77
N ALA A 31 0.87 -12.28 11.39
CA ALA A 31 0.73 -12.67 9.99
C ALA A 31 -0.39 -11.88 9.30
N ALA A 32 -1.58 -11.83 9.90
CA ALA A 32 -2.72 -11.10 9.35
C ALA A 32 -2.44 -9.60 9.21
N ALA A 33 -1.82 -8.98 10.22
CA ALA A 33 -1.44 -7.56 10.17
C ALA A 33 -0.40 -7.30 9.07
N PHE A 34 0.59 -8.17 8.93
CA PHE A 34 1.61 -8.04 7.88
C PHE A 34 1.01 -8.22 6.48
N TYR A 35 0.31 -9.32 6.23
CA TYR A 35 -0.29 -9.58 4.92
C TYR A 35 -1.36 -8.54 4.56
N GLY A 36 -2.14 -8.07 5.54
CA GLY A 36 -3.11 -6.99 5.33
C GLY A 36 -2.44 -5.69 4.90
N THR A 37 -1.42 -5.25 5.63
CA THR A 37 -0.67 -4.02 5.32
C THR A 37 0.09 -4.14 4.00
N TRP A 38 0.68 -5.30 3.73
CA TRP A 38 1.41 -5.58 2.49
C TRP A 38 0.46 -5.54 1.28
N THR A 39 -0.69 -6.22 1.37
CA THR A 39 -1.69 -6.24 0.29
C THR A 39 -2.24 -4.85 0.00
N LEU A 40 -2.53 -4.06 1.04
CA LEU A 40 -2.93 -2.66 0.89
C LEU A 40 -1.88 -1.83 0.16
N SER A 41 -0.60 -2.01 0.53
CA SER A 41 0.50 -1.28 -0.10
C SER A 41 0.63 -1.63 -1.59
N VAL A 42 0.55 -2.93 -1.93
CA VAL A 42 0.56 -3.40 -3.32
C VAL A 42 -0.62 -2.82 -4.11
N MET A 43 -1.83 -2.86 -3.54
CA MET A 43 -3.02 -2.30 -4.19
C MET A 43 -2.89 -0.81 -4.47
N VAL A 44 -2.36 -0.03 -3.53
CA VAL A 44 -2.13 1.41 -3.72
C VAL A 44 -1.08 1.66 -4.81
N THR A 45 0.04 0.93 -4.80
CA THR A 45 1.08 1.08 -5.83
C THR A 45 0.56 0.68 -7.21
N LEU A 46 -0.27 -0.37 -7.31
CA LEU A 46 -0.90 -0.77 -8.57
C LEU A 46 -1.94 0.24 -9.04
N ALA A 47 -2.74 0.81 -8.14
CA ALA A 47 -3.71 1.85 -8.47
C ALA A 47 -3.02 3.13 -8.99
N ASP A 48 -1.93 3.55 -8.35
CA ASP A 48 -1.09 4.66 -8.83
C ASP A 48 -0.45 4.33 -10.19
N TRP A 49 0.02 3.11 -10.39
CA TRP A 49 0.62 2.70 -11.66
C TRP A 49 -0.39 2.58 -12.81
N ALA A 50 -1.63 2.20 -12.52
CA ALA A 50 -2.73 2.12 -13.50
C ALA A 50 -3.35 3.49 -13.82
N ASP A 51 -2.81 4.58 -13.26
CA ASP A 51 -3.40 5.93 -13.33
C ASP A 51 -4.88 5.95 -12.91
N TRP A 52 -5.24 5.00 -12.02
CA TRP A 52 -6.61 4.91 -11.52
C TRP A 52 -6.87 6.16 -10.70
N PRO A 53 -8.07 6.78 -10.82
CA PRO A 53 -8.36 8.00 -10.09
C PRO A 53 -8.16 7.72 -8.61
N GLN A 54 -7.06 8.26 -8.09
CA GLN A 54 -6.73 8.12 -6.70
C GLN A 54 -7.87 8.73 -5.93
N LEU A 55 -8.52 7.93 -5.09
CA LEU A 55 -9.34 8.46 -4.00
C LEU A 55 -8.38 9.17 -3.06
N ARG A 56 -8.00 10.41 -3.42
CA ARG A 56 -7.19 11.28 -2.58
C ARG A 56 -8.11 11.66 -1.44
N PRO A 57 -7.88 11.17 -0.22
CA PRO A 57 -8.71 11.51 0.91
C PRO A 57 -8.56 12.99 1.30
N LEU A 58 -7.78 13.79 0.57
CA LEU A 58 -7.71 15.24 0.72
C LEU A 58 -8.48 16.00 -0.36
N ASP A 59 -8.93 15.35 -1.43
CA ASP A 59 -9.70 16.05 -2.47
C ASP A 59 -11.06 16.50 -1.94
N TRP A 60 -11.70 15.76 -1.02
CA TRP A 60 -12.90 16.24 -0.34
C TRP A 60 -12.64 17.48 0.51
N VAL A 61 -11.46 17.60 1.12
CA VAL A 61 -11.07 18.79 1.89
C VAL A 61 -10.95 20.00 0.97
N ARG A 62 -10.39 19.80 -0.23
CA ARG A 62 -10.36 20.84 -1.28
C ARG A 62 -11.78 21.22 -1.71
N SER A 63 -12.66 20.25 -1.94
CA SER A 63 -14.06 20.52 -2.31
C SER A 63 -14.81 21.32 -1.24
N VAL A 64 -14.57 21.03 0.04
CA VAL A 64 -15.15 21.80 1.16
C VAL A 64 -14.57 23.21 1.22
N MET A 65 -13.26 23.38 0.99
CA MET A 65 -12.64 24.71 0.93
C MET A 65 -13.20 25.58 -0.21
N GLU A 66 -13.39 25.02 -1.39
CA GLU A 66 -14.01 25.71 -2.54
C GLU A 66 -15.48 26.07 -2.28
N LEU A 67 -16.21 25.26 -1.50
CA LEU A 67 -17.59 25.53 -1.11
C LEU A 67 -17.72 26.67 -0.09
N MET A 68 -16.63 27.03 0.60
CA MET A 68 -16.61 28.11 1.60
C MET A 68 -15.97 29.41 1.10
N SER A 69 -15.48 29.46 -0.15
CA SER A 69 -14.98 30.68 -0.80
C SER A 69 -16.03 31.31 -1.70
#